data_AF-A0A940VQH4-F1
#
_entry.id   AF-A0A940VQH4-F1
#
_cell.length_a   1.000
_cell.length_b   1.000
_cell.length_c   1.000
_cell.angle_alpha   90.00
_cell.angle_beta   90.00
_cell.angle_gamma   90.00
#
_symmetry.space_group_name_H-M   'P 1'
#
loop_
_entity.id
_entity.type
_entity.pdbx_description
1 polymer ?
#
loop_
_entity_poly.entity_id
_entity_poly.type
_entity_poly.pdbx_seq_one_letter_code
_entity_poly.pdbx_strand_id
1 'polypeptide(L)'
;MQLSIRPAVVSDSEALTNISFSAKRYWNYPEEYFKVWKAELTITPAYIQNNKVYVAEVEGQTVGYFSLVKVEDDFWAGKVFVTKGFYNKIGARYLAESPSSIDGRMVSLFELVMK
;
A
#
# COMPACT_ATOMS: atom_id res chain seq x y z
N MET A 1 -22.30 14.49 1.33
CA MET A 1 -20.89 14.09 1.49
C MET A 1 -20.39 13.52 0.18
N GLN A 2 -19.42 14.20 -0.46
CA GLN A 2 -18.75 13.69 -1.66
C GLN A 2 -17.36 13.21 -1.25
N LEU A 3 -17.08 11.93 -1.51
CA LEU A 3 -15.76 11.34 -1.33
C LEU A 3 -14.95 11.54 -2.61
N SER A 4 -13.71 12.00 -2.47
CA SER A 4 -12.74 12.06 -3.57
C SER A 4 -11.46 11.31 -3.18
N ILE A 5 -10.77 10.76 -4.17
CA ILE A 5 -9.48 10.08 -3.99
C ILE A 5 -8.46 10.81 -4.85
N ARG A 6 -7.33 11.18 -4.24
CA ARG A 6 -6.22 11.85 -4.94
C ARG A 6 -4.88 11.24 -4.52
N PRO A 7 -3.82 11.37 -5.33
CA PRO A 7 -2.46 11.09 -4.88
C PRO A 7 -2.12 11.93 -3.64
N ALA A 8 -1.39 11.33 -2.70
CA ALA A 8 -0.86 12.04 -1.55
C ALA A 8 0.29 12.98 -1.98
N VAL A 9 0.37 14.13 -1.33
CA VAL A 9 1.52 15.04 -1.41
C VAL A 9 2.35 14.93 -0.14
N VAL A 10 3.63 15.32 -0.19
CA VAL A 10 4.54 15.19 0.96
C VAL A 10 4.04 15.89 2.23
N SER A 11 3.26 16.96 2.10
CA SER A 11 2.66 17.68 3.23
C SER A 11 1.52 16.91 3.91
N ASP A 12 0.98 15.84 3.30
CA ASP A 12 -0.02 14.99 3.92
C ASP A 12 0.59 14.12 5.05
N SER A 13 1.92 13.99 5.13
CA SER A 13 2.63 13.02 5.99
C SER A 13 2.18 13.04 7.46
N GLU A 14 1.97 14.23 8.03
CA GLU A 14 1.52 14.38 9.40
C GLU A 14 0.07 13.89 9.59
N ALA A 15 -0.84 14.29 8.71
CA ALA A 15 -2.22 13.84 8.73
C ALA A 15 -2.31 12.32 8.58
N LEU A 16 -1.53 11.72 7.66
CA LEU A 16 -1.51 10.28 7.45
C LEU A 16 -0.94 9.52 8.66
N THR A 17 0.07 10.07 9.31
CA THR A 17 0.60 9.54 10.58
C THR A 17 -0.49 9.55 11.65
N ASN A 18 -1.17 10.68 11.85
CA ASN A 18 -2.24 10.80 12.84
C ASN A 18 -3.37 9.81 12.58
N ILE A 19 -3.77 9.62 11.32
CA ILE A 19 -4.77 8.62 10.91
C ILE A 19 -4.29 7.20 11.26
N SER A 20 -3.02 6.86 10.96
CA SER A 20 -2.44 5.53 11.24
C SER A 20 -2.50 5.19 12.72
N PHE A 21 -2.08 6.12 13.57
CA PHE A 21 -2.15 5.96 15.02
C PHE A 21 -3.59 5.88 15.53
N SER A 22 -4.49 6.71 15.02
CA SER A 22 -5.90 6.74 15.44
C SER A 22 -6.62 5.44 15.07
N ALA A 23 -6.40 4.95 13.85
CA ALA A 23 -6.96 3.69 13.36
C ALA A 23 -6.45 2.48 14.17
N LYS A 24 -5.17 2.49 14.58
CA LYS A 24 -4.63 1.43 15.45
C LYS A 24 -5.10 1.53 16.89
N ARG A 25 -5.28 2.74 17.44
CA ARG A 25 -5.80 2.95 18.81
C ARG A 25 -7.22 2.46 19.00
N TYR A 26 -8.03 2.42 17.94
CA TYR A 26 -9.38 1.84 17.99
C TYR A 26 -9.43 0.43 18.62
N TRP A 27 -8.35 -0.34 18.51
CA TRP A 27 -8.24 -1.69 19.04
C TRP A 27 -7.84 -1.78 20.52
N ASN A 28 -7.69 -0.64 21.22
CA ASN A 28 -7.32 -0.55 22.64
C ASN A 28 -6.06 -1.35 23.03
N TYR A 29 -5.05 -1.38 22.15
CA TYR A 29 -3.75 -1.96 22.50
C TYR A 29 -3.04 -1.14 23.61
N PRO A 30 -2.19 -1.78 24.43
CA PRO A 30 -1.38 -1.07 25.42
C PRO A 30 -0.47 0.00 24.77
N GLU A 31 -0.27 1.13 25.45
CA GLU A 31 0.57 2.24 24.94
C GLU A 31 2.03 1.82 24.70
N GLU A 32 2.52 0.79 25.40
CA GLU A 32 3.85 0.22 25.13
C GLU A 32 3.98 -0.32 23.71
N TYR A 33 2.91 -0.84 23.12
CA TYR A 33 2.93 -1.39 21.76
C TYR A 33 3.09 -0.26 20.72
N PHE A 34 2.51 0.90 20.99
CA PHE A 34 2.66 2.07 20.13
C PHE A 34 4.09 2.62 20.12
N LYS A 35 4.87 2.40 21.19
CA LYS A 35 6.31 2.72 21.18
C LYS A 35 7.06 1.82 20.19
N VAL A 36 6.71 0.53 20.13
CA VAL A 36 7.31 -0.44 19.20
C VAL A 36 6.87 -0.16 17.76
N TRP A 37 5.59 0.13 17.54
CA TRP A 37 5.04 0.41 16.21
C TRP A 37 5.26 1.83 15.71
N LYS A 38 5.89 2.70 16.52
CA LYS A 38 6.03 4.12 16.18
C LYS A 38 6.62 4.33 14.79
N ALA A 39 7.67 3.59 14.45
CA ALA A 39 8.31 3.68 13.14
C ALA A 39 7.39 3.22 12.00
N GLU A 40 6.65 2.14 12.18
CA GLU A 40 5.73 1.57 11.19
C GLU A 40 4.51 2.48 10.95
N LEU A 41 4.00 3.11 12.00
CA LEU A 41 2.81 3.98 11.93
C LEU A 41 3.15 5.42 11.52
N THR A 42 4.43 5.77 11.43
CA THR A 42 4.87 7.11 11.00
C THR A 42 5.03 7.16 9.49
N ILE A 43 4.17 7.91 8.84
CA ILE A 43 4.25 8.16 7.40
C ILE A 43 5.14 9.39 7.18
N THR A 44 6.27 9.19 6.48
CA THR A 44 7.24 10.26 6.23
C THR A 44 7.04 10.87 4.84
N PRO A 45 7.51 12.11 4.61
CA PRO A 45 7.57 12.69 3.27
C PRO A 45 8.29 11.78 2.26
N ALA A 46 9.40 11.16 2.67
CA ALA A 46 10.16 10.22 1.84
C ALA A 46 9.34 8.96 1.51
N TYR A 47 8.53 8.46 2.44
CA TYR A 47 7.63 7.35 2.18
C TYR A 47 6.62 7.68 1.08
N ILE A 48 6.04 8.89 1.11
CA ILE A 48 5.08 9.37 0.10
C ILE A 48 5.77 9.54 -1.26
N GLN A 49 7.00 10.06 -1.30
CA GLN A 49 7.76 10.22 -2.55
C GLN A 49 8.12 8.88 -3.21
N ASN A 50 8.44 7.88 -2.40
CA ASN A 50 8.97 6.60 -2.89
C ASN A 50 7.89 5.54 -3.16
N ASN A 51 6.63 5.78 -2.77
CA ASN A 51 5.55 4.80 -2.91
C ASN A 51 4.31 5.42 -3.55
N LYS A 52 3.41 4.56 -4.05
CA LYS A 52 2.10 5.04 -4.51
C LYS A 52 1.18 5.19 -3.31
N VAL A 53 0.99 6.41 -2.85
CA VAL A 53 0.12 6.73 -1.71
C VAL A 53 -1.05 7.56 -2.19
N TYR A 54 -2.25 7.22 -1.75
CA TYR A 54 -3.49 7.91 -2.09
C TYR A 54 -4.26 8.25 -0.84
N VAL A 55 -4.84 9.44 -0.82
CA VAL A 55 -5.68 9.92 0.26
C VAL A 55 -7.15 9.95 -0.16
N ALA A 56 -8.02 9.71 0.79
CA ALA A 56 -9.45 9.86 0.65
C ALA A 56 -9.88 11.15 1.36
N GLU A 57 -10.55 12.04 0.64
CA GLU A 57 -10.98 13.34 1.13
C GLU A 57 -12.49 13.49 1.11
N VAL A 58 -13.02 14.06 2.18
CA VAL A 58 -14.42 14.51 2.30
C VAL A 58 -14.38 15.97 2.73
N GLU A 59 -15.00 16.86 1.95
CA GLU A 59 -15.10 18.30 2.26
C GLU A 59 -13.73 18.96 2.52
N GLY A 60 -12.70 18.53 1.76
CA GLY A 60 -11.33 19.04 1.88
C GLY A 60 -10.55 18.49 3.07
N GLN A 61 -11.14 17.59 3.88
CA GLN A 61 -10.45 16.92 4.98
C GLN A 61 -10.01 15.52 4.57
N THR A 62 -8.77 15.18 4.87
CA THR A 62 -8.27 13.81 4.71
C THR A 62 -8.89 12.92 5.79
N VAL A 63 -9.69 11.93 5.37
CA VAL A 63 -10.40 11.00 6.26
C VAL A 63 -9.82 9.59 6.25
N GLY A 64 -8.91 9.30 5.32
CA GLY A 64 -8.26 8.01 5.20
C GLY A 64 -7.19 8.03 4.11
N TYR A 65 -6.41 6.96 4.03
CA TYR A 65 -5.42 6.78 2.98
C TYR A 65 -5.09 5.31 2.79
N PHE A 66 -4.47 4.98 1.66
CA PHE A 66 -3.82 3.70 1.43
C PHE A 66 -2.51 3.90 0.69
N SER A 67 -1.62 2.92 0.79
CA SER A 67 -0.38 2.88 0.04
C SER A 67 -0.21 1.54 -0.66
N LEU A 68 0.45 1.57 -1.81
CA LEU A 68 0.95 0.41 -2.53
C LEU A 68 2.47 0.47 -2.52
N VAL A 69 3.07 -0.53 -1.88
CA VAL A 69 4.51 -0.69 -1.76
C VAL A 69 4.97 -1.84 -2.64
N LYS A 70 6.11 -1.67 -3.31
CA LYS A 70 6.73 -2.76 -4.06
C LYS A 70 7.50 -3.65 -3.08
N VAL A 71 7.24 -4.95 -3.14
CA VAL A 71 8.00 -5.95 -2.39
C VAL A 71 9.24 -6.31 -3.20
N GLU A 72 10.40 -5.83 -2.74
CA GLU A 72 11.68 -6.09 -3.41
C GLU A 72 12.29 -7.44 -3.01
N ASP A 73 11.95 -8.00 -1.85
CA ASP A 73 12.51 -9.26 -1.36
C ASP A 73 11.44 -10.13 -0.69
N ASP A 74 11.65 -11.44 -0.66
CA ASP A 74 10.79 -12.37 0.11
C ASP A 74 10.90 -12.02 1.60
N PHE A 75 9.78 -11.88 2.31
CA PHE A 75 9.78 -11.63 3.75
C PHE A 75 8.56 -12.23 4.45
N TRP A 76 8.65 -12.36 5.77
CA TRP A 76 7.53 -12.78 6.61
C TRP A 76 6.84 -11.55 7.21
N ALA A 77 5.55 -11.39 6.93
CA ALA A 77 4.65 -10.44 7.58
C ALA A 77 3.84 -11.20 8.65
N GLY A 78 4.42 -11.31 9.85
CA GLY A 78 3.85 -12.15 10.91
C GLY A 78 3.82 -13.63 10.50
N LYS A 79 2.61 -14.20 10.37
CA LYS A 79 2.42 -15.59 9.94
C LYS A 79 2.27 -15.75 8.42
N VAL A 80 2.30 -14.65 7.67
CA VAL A 80 2.12 -14.65 6.21
C VAL A 80 3.49 -14.52 5.54
N PHE A 81 3.79 -15.42 4.61
CA PHE A 81 4.99 -15.31 3.77
C PHE A 81 4.66 -14.51 2.51
N VAL A 82 5.32 -13.37 2.35
CA VAL A 82 5.16 -12.47 1.21
C VAL A 82 6.32 -12.70 0.26
N THR A 83 6.03 -13.16 -0.96
CA THR A 83 7.06 -13.48 -1.96
C THR A 83 7.23 -12.34 -2.95
N LYS A 84 8.48 -11.97 -3.25
CA LYS A 84 8.86 -11.14 -4.37
C LYS A 84 8.40 -11.82 -5.67
N GLY A 85 7.50 -11.14 -6.38
CA GLY A 85 7.06 -11.55 -7.71
C GLY A 85 6.53 -12.98 -7.74
N PHE A 86 5.33 -13.20 -7.20
CA PHE A 86 4.60 -14.48 -7.24
C PHE A 86 4.74 -15.19 -8.60
N TYR A 87 4.53 -14.43 -9.69
CA TYR A 87 4.67 -14.91 -11.07
C TYR A 87 6.07 -15.43 -11.37
N ASN A 88 7.14 -14.73 -10.97
CA ASN A 88 8.51 -15.23 -11.12
C ASN A 88 8.73 -16.54 -10.36
N LYS A 89 8.17 -16.65 -9.14
CA LYS A 89 8.37 -17.79 -8.25
C LYS A 89 7.71 -19.07 -8.78
N ILE A 90 6.54 -18.95 -9.38
CA ILE A 90 5.87 -20.09 -10.03
C ILE A 90 6.44 -20.40 -11.43
N GLY A 91 7.50 -19.71 -11.87
CA GLY A 91 8.09 -19.89 -13.19
C GLY A 91 7.25 -19.26 -14.31
N ALA A 92 6.38 -18.31 -13.99
CA ALA A 92 5.65 -17.57 -14.99
C ALA A 92 6.55 -16.51 -15.65
N ARG A 93 6.52 -16.46 -16.98
CA ARG A 93 7.30 -15.56 -17.82
C ARG A 93 6.40 -14.43 -18.30
N TYR A 94 6.79 -13.17 -18.07
CA TYR A 94 6.09 -12.03 -18.65
C TYR A 94 6.14 -12.09 -20.18
N LEU A 95 5.00 -11.84 -20.82
CA LEU A 95 4.88 -11.81 -22.29
C LEU A 95 4.69 -10.39 -22.80
N ALA A 96 3.62 -9.71 -22.36
CA ALA A 96 3.20 -8.41 -22.85
C ALA A 96 2.13 -7.80 -21.92
N GLU A 97 1.71 -6.57 -22.22
CA GLU A 97 0.43 -6.05 -21.71
C GLU A 97 -0.73 -6.56 -22.58
N SER A 98 -1.85 -6.87 -21.96
CA SER A 98 -3.10 -7.28 -22.62
C SER A 98 -4.26 -6.40 -22.13
N PRO A 99 -5.21 -6.02 -23.00
CA PRO A 99 -6.44 -5.40 -22.56
C PRO A 99 -7.17 -6.28 -21.53
N SER A 100 -7.73 -5.65 -20.51
CA SER A 100 -8.59 -6.33 -19.55
C SER A 100 -10.07 -6.18 -19.94
N SER A 101 -10.96 -6.81 -19.16
CA SER A 101 -12.41 -6.61 -19.31
C SER A 101 -12.91 -5.23 -18.90
N ILE A 102 -12.05 -4.37 -18.32
CA ILE A 102 -12.36 -2.99 -17.96
C ILE A 102 -11.80 -2.08 -19.05
N ASP A 103 -12.67 -1.24 -19.62
CA ASP A 103 -12.31 -0.31 -20.69
C ASP A 103 -11.14 0.60 -20.30
N GLY A 104 -10.20 0.79 -21.22
CA GLY A 104 -8.97 1.56 -21.01
C GLY A 104 -7.94 0.94 -20.04
N ARG A 105 -8.20 -0.21 -19.42
CA ARG A 105 -7.27 -0.84 -18.46
C ARG A 105 -6.48 -1.98 -19.12
N MET A 106 -5.15 -1.86 -19.08
CA MET A 106 -4.20 -2.92 -19.43
C MET A 106 -3.84 -3.77 -18.20
N VAL A 107 -3.49 -5.03 -18.44
CA VAL A 107 -2.94 -5.96 -17.44
C VAL A 107 -1.74 -6.70 -18.01
N SER A 108 -0.78 -7.02 -17.14
CA SER A 108 0.38 -7.81 -17.52
C SER A 108 0.00 -9.28 -17.76
N LEU A 109 0.29 -9.78 -18.96
CA LEU A 109 0.10 -11.17 -19.38
C LEU A 109 1.36 -11.99 -19.09
N PHE A 110 1.18 -13.12 -18.41
CA PHE A 110 2.25 -14.06 -18.10
C PHE A 110 1.92 -15.46 -18.65
N GLU A 111 2.93 -16.18 -19.11
CA GLU A 111 2.87 -17.60 -19.47
C GLU A 111 3.43 -18.45 -18.34
N LEU A 112 2.68 -19.44 -17.86
CA LEU A 112 3.20 -20.42 -16.90
C LEU A 112 4.04 -21.46 -17.64
N VAL A 113 5.35 -21.46 -17.41
CA VAL A 113 6.25 -22.48 -17.97
C VAL A 113 6.25 -23.67 -17.02
N MET A 114 5.43 -24.69 -17.31
CA MET A 114 5.48 -25.95 -16.56
C MET A 114 6.81 -26.66 -16.87
N LYS A 115 7.56 -27.03 -15.83
CA LYS A 115 8.74 -27.89 -15.93
C LYS A 115 8.35 -29.35 -15.93
#